data_AF-E7C7E4-F1
#
_entry.id   AF-E7C7E4-F1
#
_cell.length_a   1.000
_cell.length_b   1.000
_cell.length_c   1.000
_cell.angle_alpha   90.00
_cell.angle_beta   90.00
_cell.angle_gamma   90.00
#
_symmetry.space_group_name_H-M   'P 1'
#
loop_
_entity.id
_entity.type
_entity.pdbx_description
1 polymer ?
#
loop_
_entity_poly.entity_id
_entity_poly.type
_entity_poly.pdbx_seq_one_letter_code
_entity_poly.pdbx_strand_id
1 'polypeptide(L)'
;MSKGLRSWVQANWVDIANPKKGGGFPKCGRSKGEKRRNYPKCVPAAKARAMTSAQRRAAVSRKKKAESKGRSGKKPNYART
;
A
#
# COMPACT_ATOMS: atom_id res chain seq x y z
N MET A 1 -9.85 -21.50 -1.44
CA MET A 1 -8.50 -21.74 -2.00
C MET A 1 -7.52 -20.70 -1.47
N SER A 2 -6.73 -21.06 -0.45
CA SER A 2 -5.67 -20.20 0.08
C SER A 2 -4.60 -20.03 -0.99
N LYS A 3 -4.59 -18.85 -1.65
CA LYS A 3 -3.56 -18.46 -2.61
C LYS A 3 -2.20 -18.54 -1.91
N GLY A 4 -1.37 -19.52 -2.29
CA GLY A 4 -0.07 -19.77 -1.65
C GLY A 4 0.94 -18.64 -1.86
N LEU A 5 2.05 -18.67 -1.12
CA LEU A 5 3.11 -17.64 -1.14
C LEU A 5 3.60 -17.29 -2.57
N ARG A 6 3.72 -18.27 -3.47
CA ARG A 6 4.10 -18.03 -4.87
C ARG A 6 3.15 -17.06 -5.58
N SER A 7 1.86 -17.28 -5.43
CA SER A 7 0.83 -16.40 -5.99
C SER A 7 0.82 -15.01 -5.33
N TRP A 8 1.17 -14.93 -4.04
CA TRP A 8 1.30 -13.66 -3.33
C TRP A 8 2.45 -12.81 -3.87
N VAL A 9 3.64 -13.41 -4.08
CA VAL A 9 4.82 -12.69 -4.63
C VAL A 9 4.57 -12.23 -6.06
N GLN A 10 3.89 -13.05 -6.87
CA GLN A 10 3.57 -12.74 -8.28
C GLN A 10 2.46 -11.69 -8.45
N ALA A 11 1.80 -11.25 -7.38
CA ALA A 11 0.63 -10.38 -7.45
C ALA A 11 0.92 -8.91 -7.85
N ASN A 12 2.14 -8.61 -8.31
CA ASN A 12 2.59 -7.31 -8.79
C ASN A 12 2.13 -6.16 -7.88
N TRP A 13 2.69 -6.10 -6.68
CA TRP A 13 2.26 -5.14 -5.66
C TRP A 13 2.54 -3.70 -6.09
N VAL A 14 1.58 -2.82 -5.85
CA VAL A 14 1.64 -1.38 -6.20
C VAL A 14 1.35 -0.49 -5.00
N ASP A 15 1.88 0.72 -5.02
CA ASP A 15 1.70 1.72 -3.96
C ASP A 15 0.59 2.73 -4.31
N ILE A 16 -0.57 2.57 -3.67
CA ILE A 16 -1.74 3.44 -3.92
C ILE A 16 -1.65 4.81 -3.24
N ALA A 17 -0.65 5.03 -2.38
CA ALA A 17 -0.46 6.32 -1.70
C ALA A 17 0.30 7.35 -2.55
N ASN A 18 0.93 6.91 -3.64
CA ASN A 18 1.75 7.75 -4.52
C ASN A 18 1.30 7.58 -5.98
N PRO A 19 0.09 8.02 -6.37
CA PRO A 19 -0.38 7.93 -7.76
C PRO A 19 0.54 8.71 -8.70
N LYS A 20 0.73 8.20 -9.92
CA LYS A 20 1.51 8.87 -10.97
C LYS A 20 0.67 9.97 -11.63
N LYS A 21 1.32 11.02 -12.14
CA LYS A 21 0.67 12.15 -12.84
C LYS A 21 -0.13 11.72 -14.08
N GLY A 22 0.25 10.62 -14.73
CA GLY A 22 -0.46 10.02 -15.88
C GLY A 22 -1.40 8.87 -15.53
N GLY A 23 -1.78 8.71 -14.26
CA GLY A 23 -2.60 7.60 -13.81
C GLY A 23 -1.80 6.34 -13.46
N GLY A 24 -2.47 5.42 -12.76
CA GLY A 24 -1.85 4.22 -12.21
C GLY A 24 -0.93 4.49 -11.00
N PHE A 25 -0.21 3.44 -10.60
CA PHE A 25 0.56 3.39 -9.36
C PHE A 25 1.97 2.85 -9.62
N PRO A 26 3.00 3.36 -8.92
CA PRO A 26 4.34 2.77 -8.95
C PRO A 26 4.34 1.39 -8.28
N LYS A 27 5.37 0.60 -8.57
CA LYS A 27 5.61 -0.66 -7.86
C LYS A 27 5.73 -0.39 -6.35
N CYS A 28 5.16 -1.28 -5.55
CA CYS A 28 5.32 -1.27 -4.12
C CYS A 28 6.78 -1.59 -3.78
N GLY A 29 7.30 -0.93 -2.74
CA GLY A 29 8.71 -0.95 -2.40
C GLY A 29 9.37 0.38 -2.78
N ARG A 30 10.48 0.67 -2.09
CA ARG A 30 11.32 1.83 -2.33
C ARG A 30 12.75 1.36 -2.49
N SER A 31 13.46 1.92 -3.45
CA SER A 31 14.90 1.75 -3.50
C SER A 31 15.56 2.55 -2.36
N LYS A 32 16.79 2.16 -2.00
CA LYS A 32 17.58 2.87 -0.98
C LYS A 32 17.73 4.34 -1.42
N GLY A 33 17.35 5.27 -0.55
CA GLY A 33 17.43 6.72 -0.83
C GLY A 33 16.20 7.33 -1.52
N GLU A 34 15.23 6.52 -1.97
CA GLU A 34 14.04 7.05 -2.64
C GLU A 34 13.11 7.78 -1.65
N LYS A 35 12.98 9.10 -1.84
CA LYS A 35 12.08 9.96 -1.05
C LYS A 35 10.74 10.10 -1.77
N ARG A 36 9.70 9.47 -1.21
CA ARG A 36 8.29 9.72 -1.59
C ARG A 36 7.57 10.45 -0.47
N ARG A 37 6.77 11.45 -0.82
CA ARG A 37 6.03 12.31 0.11
C ARG A 37 5.07 11.53 1.04
N ASN A 38 4.40 10.49 0.54
CA ASN A 38 3.45 9.71 1.34
C ASN A 38 4.01 8.35 1.76
N TYR A 39 3.69 7.91 2.98
CA TYR A 39 3.96 6.55 3.45
C TYR A 39 3.23 5.52 2.55
N PRO A 40 3.91 4.48 2.07
CA PRO A 40 3.36 3.65 1.00
C PRO A 40 2.23 2.78 1.52
N LYS A 41 1.16 2.62 0.74
CA LYS A 41 0.10 1.62 1.01
C LYS A 41 0.13 0.61 -0.12
N CYS A 42 0.69 -0.56 0.17
CA CYS A 42 0.86 -1.61 -0.82
C CYS A 42 -0.35 -2.51 -0.91
N VAL A 43 -0.81 -2.77 -2.13
CA VAL A 43 -1.87 -3.74 -2.44
C VAL A 43 -1.53 -4.45 -3.76
N PRO A 44 -2.07 -5.65 -4.03
CA PRO A 44 -1.94 -6.29 -5.34
C PRO A 44 -2.45 -5.39 -6.47
N ALA A 45 -1.80 -5.41 -7.64
CA ALA A 45 -2.23 -4.61 -8.79
C ALA A 45 -3.71 -4.84 -9.16
N ALA A 46 -4.16 -6.10 -9.14
CA ALA A 46 -5.56 -6.45 -9.39
C ALA A 46 -6.51 -5.77 -8.39
N LYS A 47 -6.14 -5.73 -7.10
CA LYS A 47 -6.94 -5.05 -6.08
C LYS A 47 -6.94 -3.54 -6.26
N ALA A 48 -5.79 -2.94 -6.60
CA ALA A 48 -5.70 -1.49 -6.86
C ALA A 48 -6.60 -1.05 -8.02
N ARG A 49 -6.69 -1.88 -9.08
CA ARG A 49 -7.58 -1.66 -10.23
C ARG A 49 -9.05 -1.77 -9.85
N ALA A 50 -9.39 -2.76 -9.01
CA ALA A 50 -10.76 -2.96 -8.54
C ALA A 50 -11.22 -1.90 -7.52
N MET A 51 -10.30 -1.17 -6.87
CA MET A 51 -10.67 -0.14 -5.91
C MET A 51 -11.15 1.13 -6.60
N THR A 52 -12.19 1.76 -6.05
CA THR A 52 -12.59 3.12 -6.44
C THR A 52 -11.64 4.17 -5.88
N SER A 53 -11.69 5.39 -6.42
CA SER A 53 -10.89 6.51 -5.89
C SER A 53 -11.18 6.80 -4.42
N ALA A 54 -12.43 6.70 -3.99
CA ALA A 54 -12.83 6.86 -2.60
C ALA A 54 -12.23 5.74 -1.70
N GLN A 55 -12.33 4.48 -2.14
CA GLN A 55 -11.75 3.35 -1.41
C GLN A 55 -10.23 3.48 -1.26
N ARG A 56 -9.53 3.92 -2.31
CA ARG A 56 -8.08 4.16 -2.25
C ARG A 56 -7.72 5.23 -1.23
N ARG A 57 -8.41 6.38 -1.27
CA ARG A 57 -8.21 7.47 -0.30
C ARG A 57 -8.46 7.00 1.13
N ALA A 58 -9.54 6.25 1.35
CA ALA A 58 -9.87 5.71 2.67
C ALA A 58 -8.79 4.73 3.17
N ALA A 59 -8.27 3.83 2.33
CA ALA A 59 -7.21 2.90 2.69
C ALA A 59 -5.89 3.61 3.04
N VAL A 60 -5.54 4.66 2.30
CA VAL A 60 -4.37 5.50 2.58
C VAL A 60 -4.56 6.26 3.89
N SER A 61 -5.74 6.85 4.11
CA SER A 61 -6.07 7.57 5.35
C SER A 61 -6.00 6.66 6.58
N ARG A 62 -6.60 5.47 6.52
CA ARG A 62 -6.52 4.46 7.59
C ARG A 62 -5.07 4.10 7.91
N LYS A 63 -4.22 3.93 6.89
CA LYS A 63 -2.80 3.64 7.12
C LYS A 63 -2.08 4.83 7.76
N LYS A 64 -2.30 6.06 7.29
CA LYS A 64 -1.70 7.25 7.90
C LYS A 64 -2.10 7.39 9.38
N LYS A 65 -3.38 7.18 9.71
CA LYS A 65 -3.88 7.19 11.09
C LYS A 65 -3.32 6.06 11.95
N ALA A 66 -3.04 4.90 11.35
CA ALA A 66 -2.37 3.81 12.06
C ALA A 66 -0.90 4.15 12.33
N GLU A 67 -0.16 4.66 11.36
CA GLU A 67 1.26 5.03 11.51
C GLU A 67 1.47 6.27 12.39
N SER A 68 0.46 7.13 12.57
CA SER A 68 0.55 8.27 13.50
C SER A 68 0.53 7.85 14.97
N LYS A 69 0.16 6.60 15.28
CA LYS A 69 0.19 6.07 16.64
C LYS A 69 1.60 5.57 16.97
N GLY A 70 2.04 5.77 18.22
CA GLY A 70 3.26 5.16 18.74
C GLY A 70 3.25 3.64 18.57
N ARG A 71 4.41 3.06 18.27
CA ARG A 71 4.56 1.60 18.15
C ARG A 71 4.87 1.01 19.52
N SER A 72 4.11 0.02 19.94
CA SER A 72 4.43 -0.77 21.14
C SER A 72 5.33 -1.94 20.78
N GLY A 73 6.43 -2.13 21.51
CA GLY A 73 7.29 -3.32 21.40
C GLY A 73 7.86 -3.59 20.00
N LYS A 74 8.24 -2.54 19.24
CA LYS A 74 8.73 -2.64 17.84
C LYS A 74 7.73 -3.26 16.84
N LYS A 75 6.46 -3.45 17.23
CA LYS A 75 5.43 -4.04 16.34
C LYS A 75 4.88 -3.00 15.34
N PRO A 76 4.58 -3.40 14.08
CA PRO A 76 3.89 -2.53 13.13
C PRO A 76 2.44 -2.24 13.55
N ASN A 77 1.94 -1.04 13.21
CA ASN A 77 0.52 -0.73 13.39
C ASN A 77 -0.31 -1.32 12.24
N TYR A 78 -1.33 -2.11 12.57
CA TYR A 78 -2.18 -2.74 11.57
C TYR A 78 -3.25 -1.78 11.04
N ALA A 79 -3.39 -1.72 9.72
CA ALA A 79 -4.47 -0.99 9.05
C ALA A 79 -5.14 -1.86 7.99
N ARG A 80 -6.43 -2.18 8.19
CA ARG A 80 -7.24 -2.92 7.21
C ARG A 80 -7.25 -2.17 5.87
N THR A 81 -6.90 -2.89 4.80
CA THR A 81 -7.00 -2.47 3.40
C THR A 81 -8.44 -2.25 3.01
#